data_AF-A0A1D8UXR4-F1
#
_entry.id   AF-A0A1D8UXR4-F1
#
_cell.length_a   1.000
_cell.length_b   1.000
_cell.length_c   1.000
_cell.angle_alpha   90.00
_cell.angle_beta   90.00
_cell.angle_gamma   90.00
#
_symmetry.space_group_name_H-M   'P 1'
#
loop_
_entity.id
_entity.type
_entity.pdbx_description
1 polymer ?
#
loop_
_entity_poly.entity_id
_entity_poly.type
_entity_poly.pdbx_seq_one_letter_code
_entity_poly.pdbx_strand_id
1 'polypeptide(L)' 'MTVHEFGTDHINADPENGAEQMMRLFAAKAEEIALKRALHFLREDDIERARFWFEVRAYLREKELRCRSETVH' A
#
# COMPACT_ATOMS: atom_id res chain seq x y z
N MET A 1 -25.21 -4.34 -0.64
CA MET A 1 -24.31 -4.62 0.50
C MET A 1 -22.90 -4.34 0.01
N THR A 2 -22.45 -3.09 0.14
CA THR A 2 -21.14 -2.63 -0.30
C THR A 2 -20.09 -3.15 0.67
N VAL A 3 -19.10 -3.86 0.15
CA VAL A 3 -18.02 -4.44 0.95
C VAL A 3 -17.25 -3.26 1.55
N HIS A 4 -17.49 -3.08 2.85
CA HIS A 4 -16.88 -2.15 3.78
C HIS A 4 -15.53 -1.59 3.33
N GLU A 5 -15.46 -0.26 3.41
CA GLU A 5 -14.33 0.51 3.93
C GLU A 5 -13.48 -0.32 4.89
N PHE A 6 -12.60 -1.17 4.36
CA PHE A 6 -11.55 -1.78 5.15
C PHE A 6 -10.62 -0.64 5.50
N GLY A 7 -10.70 -0.25 6.78
CA GLY A 7 -10.13 0.95 7.36
C GLY A 7 -8.63 0.98 7.13
N THR A 8 -8.23 1.63 6.04
CA THR A 8 -6.84 2.03 5.87
C THR A 8 -6.49 3.22 6.79
N ASP A 9 -7.48 3.79 7.48
CA ASP A 9 -7.31 4.80 8.53
C ASP A 9 -6.52 4.28 9.75
N HIS A 10 -6.40 2.95 9.92
CA HIS A 10 -5.58 2.33 10.97
C HIS A 10 -4.24 1.79 10.45
N ILE A 11 -3.85 2.12 9.22
CA ILE A 11 -2.50 1.80 8.82
C ILE A 11 -1.57 2.69 9.65
N ASN A 12 -0.72 2.04 10.45
CA ASN A 12 0.29 2.68 11.29
C ASN A 12 1.01 3.79 10.51
N ALA A 13 1.45 4.83 11.21
CA ALA A 13 2.25 5.92 10.62
C ALA A 13 3.58 5.43 9.99
N ASP A 14 3.89 4.14 10.11
CA ASP A 14 5.00 3.47 9.47
C ASP A 14 4.57 2.85 8.12
N PRO A 15 5.12 3.33 6.98
CA PRO A 15 4.74 2.84 5.66
C PRO A 15 5.17 1.38 5.39
N GLU A 16 6.21 0.86 6.05
CA GLU A 16 6.65 -0.53 5.89
C GLU A 16 5.62 -1.49 6.47
N ASN A 17 5.17 -1.26 7.70
CA ASN A 17 4.11 -2.03 8.34
C ASN A 17 2.80 -1.92 7.54
N GLY A 18 2.53 -0.74 6.98
CA GLY A 18 1.41 -0.57 6.05
C GLY A 18 1.51 -1.44 4.81
N ALA A 19 2.69 -1.52 4.19
CA ALA A 19 2.93 -2.44 3.08
C ALA A 19 2.74 -3.90 3.50
N GLU A 20 3.23 -4.32 4.67
CA GLU A 20 3.04 -5.69 5.15
C GLU A 20 1.56 -6.05 5.35
N GLN A 21 0.79 -5.17 5.98
CA GLN A 21 -0.66 -5.38 6.18
C GLN A 21 -1.39 -5.43 4.83
N MET A 22 -1.06 -4.51 3.92
CA MET A 22 -1.64 -4.47 2.59
C MET A 22 -1.34 -5.75 1.80
N MET A 23 -0.13 -6.27 1.90
CA MET A 23 0.25 -7.53 1.25
C MET A 23 -0.52 -8.73 1.82
N ARG A 24 -0.71 -8.79 3.15
CA ARG A 24 -1.49 -9.85 3.80
C ARG A 24 -2.98 -9.80 3.42
N LEU A 25 -3.56 -8.61 3.31
CA LEU A 25 -4.98 -8.44 3.05
C LEU A 25 -5.34 -8.52 1.56
N PHE A 26 -4.48 -8.00 0.69
CA PHE A 26 -4.80 -7.78 -0.72
C PHE A 26 -3.84 -8.48 -1.69
N ALA A 27 -2.76 -9.09 -1.21
CA ALA A 27 -1.76 -9.82 -1.99
C ALA A 27 -1.34 -9.04 -3.25
N ALA A 28 -1.52 -9.62 -4.44
CA ALA A 28 -1.16 -9.01 -5.72
C ALA A 28 -1.88 -7.68 -6.03
N LYS A 29 -2.98 -7.35 -5.33
CA LYS A 29 -3.71 -6.08 -5.51
C LYS A 29 -3.21 -4.97 -4.59
N ALA A 30 -2.31 -5.26 -3.66
CA ALA A 30 -1.84 -4.30 -2.67
C ALA A 30 -1.26 -3.03 -3.32
N GLU A 31 -0.43 -3.18 -4.36
CA GLU A 31 0.20 -2.04 -5.05
C GLU A 31 -0.83 -1.13 -5.72
N GLU A 32 -1.82 -1.71 -6.39
CA GLU A 32 -2.89 -0.97 -7.08
C GLU A 32 -3.75 -0.19 -6.07
N ILE A 33 -4.09 -0.81 -4.93
CA ILE A 33 -4.90 -0.17 -3.89
C ILE A 33 -4.12 0.98 -3.24
N ALA A 34 -2.83 0.79 -2.97
CA ALA A 34 -1.96 1.86 -2.45
C ALA A 34 -1.90 3.05 -3.41
N LEU A 35 -1.76 2.79 -4.72
CA LEU A 35 -1.80 3.85 -5.73
C LEU A 35 -3.14 4.58 -5.78
N LYS A 36 -4.26 3.84 -5.74
CA LYS A 36 -5.61 4.45 -5.72
C LYS A 36 -5.80 5.37 -4.52
N ARG A 37 -5.29 4.98 -3.34
CA ARG A 37 -5.33 5.81 -2.13
C ARG A 37 -4.43 7.03 -2.24
N ALA A 38 -3.20 6.89 -2.75
CA ALA A 38 -2.31 8.04 -2.99
C ALA A 38 -2.97 9.09 -3.90
N LEU A 39 -3.58 8.64 -5.00
CA LEU A 39 -4.28 9.52 -5.95
C LEU A 39 -5.55 10.14 -5.36
N HIS A 40 -6.24 9.46 -4.45
CA HIS A 40 -7.39 10.01 -3.74
C HIS A 40 -6.98 11.19 -2.86
N PHE A 41 -5.99 10.99 -1.99
CA PHE A 41 -5.51 12.07 -1.11
C PHE A 41 -4.85 13.22 -1.87
N LEU A 42 -4.18 12.93 -2.99
CA LEU A 42 -3.65 13.98 -3.87
C LEU A 42 -4.77 14.85 -4.45
N ARG A 43 -5.95 14.29 -4.74
CA ARG A 43 -7.12 15.07 -5.20
C ARG A 43 -7.79 15.87 -4.08
N GLU A 44 -7.61 15.44 -2.84
CA GLU A 44 -8.09 16.15 -1.65
C GLU A 44 -7.07 17.18 -1.14
N ASP A 45 -5.97 17.40 -1.86
CA ASP A 45 -4.85 18.26 -1.46
C ASP A 45 -4.14 17.82 -0.17
N ASP A 46 -4.38 16.60 0.30
CA ASP A 46 -3.71 15.99 1.44
C ASP A 46 -2.39 15.34 1.00
N ILE A 47 -1.38 16.19 0.84
CA ILE A 47 -0.07 15.80 0.32
C ILE A 47 0.66 14.85 1.28
N GLU A 48 0.49 15.00 2.59
CA GLU A 48 1.14 14.14 3.59
C GLU A 48 0.61 12.71 3.49
N ARG A 49 -0.72 12.54 3.42
CA ARG A 49 -1.31 11.21 3.22
C ARG A 49 -0.99 10.65 1.84
N ALA A 50 -1.02 11.47 0.79
CA ALA A 50 -0.64 11.02 -0.55
C ALA A 50 0.79 10.47 -0.57
N ARG A 51 1.73 11.19 0.06
CA ARG A 51 3.13 10.78 0.20
C ARG A 51 3.25 9.45 0.96
N PHE A 52 2.57 9.31 2.09
CA PHE A 52 2.55 8.07 2.87
C PHE A 52 2.17 6.86 1.99
N TRP A 53 1.12 6.99 1.18
CA TRP A 53 0.68 5.90 0.30
C TRP A 53 1.63 5.60 -0.86
N PHE A 54 2.36 6.61 -1.36
CA PHE A 54 3.44 6.37 -2.30
C PHE A 54 4.61 5.60 -1.66
N GLU A 55 4.95 5.89 -0.40
CA GLU A 55 5.96 5.15 0.35
C GLU A 55 5.53 3.70 0.58
N VAL A 56 4.29 3.46 1.03
CA VAL A 56 3.70 2.10 1.13
C VAL A 56 3.82 1.34 -0.19
N ARG A 57 3.51 2.00 -1.32
CA ARG A 57 3.62 1.40 -2.65
C ARG A 57 5.07 1.03 -3.00
N ALA A 58 6.04 1.87 -2.65
CA ALA A 58 7.45 1.59 -2.89
C ALA A 58 7.89 0.32 -2.11
N TYR A 59 7.55 0.23 -0.83
CA TYR A 59 7.84 -0.96 -0.01
C TYR A 59 7.20 -2.25 -0.56
N LEU A 60 5.95 -2.17 -1.04
CA LEU A 60 5.29 -3.31 -1.67
C LEU A 60 6.08 -3.82 -2.90
N ARG A 61 6.54 -2.89 -3.73
CA ARG A 61 7.30 -3.22 -4.95
C ARG A 61 8.69 -3.76 -4.64
N GLU A 62 9.37 -3.22 -3.64
CA GLU A 62 10.66 -3.76 -3.18
C GLU A 62 10.53 -5.18 -2.64
N LYS A 63 9.49 -5.47 -1.86
CA LYS A 63 9.23 -6.82 -1.35
C LYS A 63 8.85 -7.79 -2.47
N GLU A 64 8.08 -7.38 -3.48
CA GLU A 64 7.80 -8.21 -4.65
C GLU A 64 9.09 -8.56 -5.42
N LEU A 65 9.95 -7.56 -5.67
CA LEU A 65 11.24 -7.77 -6.34
C LEU A 65 12.17 -8.71 -5.56
N ARG A 66 12.20 -8.58 -4.23
CA ARG A 66 12.96 -9.46 -3.34
C ARG A 66 12.46 -10.89 -3.41
N CYS A 67 11.15 -11.11 -3.25
CA CYS A 67 10.53 -12.43 -3.31
C CYS A 67 10.77 -13.13 -4.66
N ARG A 68 10.75 -12.37 -5.76
CA ARG A 68 11.11 -12.87 -7.11
C ARG A 68 12.59 -13.20 -7.28
N SER A 69 13.48 -12.51 -6.57
CA SER A 69 14.91 -12.79 -6.62
C SER A 69 15.27 -14.04 -5.81
N GLU A 70 14.54 -14.31 -4.72
CA GLU A 70 14.74 -15.49 -3.87
C GLU A 70 14.21 -16.79 -4.50
N THR A 71 13.28 -16.71 -5.46
CA THR A 71 12.68 -17.87 -6.14
C THR A 71 13.44 -18.34 -7.39
N VAL A 72 14.55 -17.69 -7.75
CA VAL A 72 15.38 -18.01 -8.94
C VAL A 72 16.66 -18.80 -8.57
N HIS A 73 16.72 -19.36 -7.35
CA HIS A 73 17.83 -20.20 -6.89
C HIS A 73 17.48 -21.69 -6.81
#